data_AF-A0AAC9QZ13-F1
#
_entry.id   AF-A0AAC9QZ13-F1
#
_cell.length_a   1.000
_cell.length_b   1.000
_cell.length_c   1.000
_cell.angle_alpha   90.00
_cell.angle_beta   90.00
_cell.angle_gamma   90.00
#
_symmetry.space_group_name_H-M   'P 1'
#
loop_
_entity.id
_entity.type
_entity.pdbx_description
1 polymer ?
#
loop_
_entity_poly.entity_id
_entity_poly.type
_entity_poly.pdbx_seq_one_letter_code
_entity_poly.pdbx_strand_id
1 'polypeptide(L)'
;MNSRQKGARGERELARRFREQGYDCRRGQQYNGLEGEDVVGLPGVHVECKRVERLNLYDAVDQAKRDADKKLPAVFHRKNNCEWLVTMPLEQWFEIYREWEAGQEKDV
;
A
#
# COMPACT_ATOMS: atom_id res chain seq x y z
N MET A 1 23.21 -4.99 -1.21
CA MET A 1 21.90 -5.16 -0.54
C MET A 1 21.16 -6.28 -1.24
N ASN A 2 20.70 -7.30 -0.52
CA ASN A 2 19.92 -8.40 -1.13
C ASN A 2 18.42 -8.02 -1.25
N SER A 3 17.65 -8.83 -1.98
CA SER A 3 16.22 -8.56 -2.24
C SER A 3 15.40 -8.41 -0.95
N ARG A 4 15.63 -9.28 0.05
CA ARG A 4 14.95 -9.22 1.36
C ARG A 4 15.21 -7.91 2.10
N GLN A 5 16.47 -7.47 2.15
CA GLN A 5 16.85 -6.20 2.76
C GLN A 5 16.25 -5.00 2.00
N LYS A 6 16.15 -5.09 0.66
CA LYS A 6 15.52 -4.06 -0.18
C LYS A 6 14.02 -3.96 0.12
N GLY A 7 13.32 -5.09 0.19
CA GLY A 7 11.91 -5.17 0.58
C GLY A 7 11.65 -4.54 1.95
N ALA A 8 12.35 -5.03 2.98
CA ALA A 8 12.21 -4.49 4.33
C ALA A 8 12.56 -3.00 4.43
N ARG A 9 13.50 -2.50 3.61
CA ARG A 9 13.79 -1.05 3.53
C ARG A 9 12.63 -0.29 2.86
N GLY A 10 12.04 -0.85 1.80
CA GLY A 10 10.85 -0.32 1.16
C GLY A 10 9.68 -0.19 2.12
N GLU A 11 9.37 -1.25 2.87
CA GLU A 11 8.27 -1.26 3.84
C GLU A 11 8.45 -0.21 4.95
N ARG A 12 9.68 -0.07 5.49
CA ARG A 12 9.98 0.97 6.49
C ARG A 12 9.88 2.38 5.92
N GLU A 13 10.32 2.57 4.68
CA GLU A 13 10.23 3.85 3.97
C GLU A 13 8.76 4.23 3.75
N LEU A 14 7.93 3.28 3.28
CA LEU A 14 6.51 3.49 3.07
C LEU A 14 5.77 3.79 4.39
N ALA A 15 6.04 3.03 5.44
CA ALA A 15 5.49 3.31 6.78
C ALA A 15 5.88 4.72 7.29
N ARG A 16 7.10 5.19 6.99
CA ARG A 16 7.50 6.58 7.29
C ARG A 16 6.69 7.59 6.47
N ARG A 17 6.47 7.34 5.17
CA ARG A 17 5.64 8.22 4.32
C ARG A 17 4.22 8.36 4.85
N PHE A 18 3.60 7.28 5.34
CA PHE A 18 2.29 7.36 5.98
C PHE A 18 2.31 8.14 7.30
N ARG A 19 3.34 7.97 8.14
CA ARG A 19 3.53 8.77 9.37
C ARG A 19 3.70 10.24 9.09
N GLU A 20 4.39 10.61 8.02
CA GLU A 20 4.51 12.00 7.55
C GLU A 20 3.15 12.60 7.13
N GLN A 21 2.10 11.79 6.95
CA GLN A 21 0.72 12.24 6.71
C GLN A 21 -0.18 12.13 7.96
N GLY A 22 0.38 11.75 9.11
CA GLY A 22 -0.35 11.65 10.38
C GLY A 22 -0.89 10.25 10.74
N TYR A 23 -0.61 9.22 9.94
CA TYR A 23 -1.03 7.85 10.24
C TYR A 23 0.04 7.10 11.04
N ASP A 24 -0.31 6.49 12.17
CA ASP A 24 0.64 5.71 13.00
C ASP A 24 0.97 4.34 12.38
N CYS A 25 1.65 4.37 11.24
CA CYS A 25 2.00 3.20 10.46
C CYS A 25 3.37 2.64 10.82
N ARG A 26 3.48 1.31 10.81
CA ARG A 26 4.74 0.58 11.00
C ARG A 26 4.83 -0.61 10.05
N ARG A 27 6.06 -1.03 9.78
CA ARG A 27 6.32 -2.29 9.07
C ARG A 27 5.72 -3.46 9.83
N GLY A 28 5.06 -4.38 9.12
CA GLY A 28 4.62 -5.65 9.70
C GLY A 28 5.78 -6.54 10.14
N GLN A 29 5.47 -7.49 11.00
CA GLN A 29 6.38 -8.58 11.33
C GLN A 29 5.65 -9.90 11.12
N GLN A 30 6.32 -10.83 10.45
CA GLN A 30 5.85 -12.21 10.41
C GLN A 30 5.98 -12.80 11.82
N TYR A 31 4.88 -13.24 12.38
CA TYR A 31 4.86 -14.00 13.63
C TYR A 31 4.38 -15.42 13.34
N ASN A 32 5.17 -16.40 13.76
CA ASN A 32 4.81 -17.84 13.73
C ASN A 32 4.33 -18.38 12.37
N GLY A 33 4.91 -17.89 11.26
CA GLY A 33 4.63 -18.42 9.92
C GLY A 33 3.34 -17.89 9.27
N LEU A 34 2.61 -16.98 9.92
CA LEU A 34 1.54 -16.23 9.28
C LEU A 34 2.14 -15.05 8.50
N GLU A 35 1.74 -14.89 7.24
CA GLU A 35 2.05 -13.69 6.46
C GLU A 35 1.27 -12.52 7.06
N GLY A 36 1.98 -11.67 7.81
CA GLY A 36 1.44 -10.40 8.27
C GLY A 36 1.56 -9.34 7.17
N GLU A 37 0.63 -8.39 7.15
CA GLU A 37 0.62 -7.24 6.22
C GLU A 37 1.99 -6.55 6.17
N ASP A 38 2.43 -6.12 4.98
CA ASP A 38 3.74 -5.47 4.80
C ASP A 38 3.88 -4.21 5.65
N VAL A 39 2.81 -3.41 5.72
CA VAL A 39 2.69 -2.22 6.58
C VAL A 39 1.31 -2.21 7.23
N VAL A 40 1.29 -2.02 8.55
CA VAL A 40 0.05 -1.92 9.34
C VAL A 40 -0.14 -0.49 9.85
N GLY A 41 -1.39 -0.12 10.14
CA GLY A 41 -1.76 1.17 10.74
C GLY A 41 -2.44 2.15 9.80
N LEU A 42 -2.51 1.85 8.49
CA LEU A 42 -3.29 2.66 7.54
C LEU A 42 -4.77 2.26 7.64
N PRO A 43 -5.69 3.18 8.00
CA PRO A 43 -7.09 2.83 8.19
C PRO A 43 -7.76 2.32 6.90
N GLY A 44 -8.48 1.21 7.00
CA GLY A 44 -9.32 0.69 5.91
C GLY A 44 -8.60 0.16 4.67
N VAL A 45 -7.26 0.22 4.62
CA VAL A 45 -6.45 -0.18 3.45
C VAL A 45 -5.51 -1.31 3.81
N HIS A 46 -5.50 -2.36 3.00
CA HIS A 46 -4.47 -3.40 3.05
C HIS A 46 -3.31 -2.97 2.16
N VAL A 47 -2.12 -2.93 2.76
CA VAL A 47 -0.91 -2.40 2.12
C VAL A 47 -0.02 -3.55 1.65
N GLU A 48 0.11 -3.69 0.33
CA GLU A 48 1.10 -4.54 -0.32
C GLU A 48 2.26 -3.68 -0.84
N CYS A 49 3.49 -3.88 -0.37
CA CYS A 49 4.63 -3.01 -0.61
C CYS A 49 5.67 -3.65 -1.55
N LYS A 50 5.80 -3.12 -2.77
CA LYS A 50 6.75 -3.63 -3.76
C LYS A 50 7.85 -2.61 -4.11
N ARG A 51 9.06 -2.83 -3.60
CA ARG A 51 10.26 -2.06 -3.99
C ARG A 51 11.13 -2.83 -4.99
N VAL A 52 10.74 -2.81 -6.26
CA VAL A 52 11.36 -3.60 -7.35
C VAL A 52 11.51 -2.78 -8.62
N GLU A 53 12.44 -3.15 -9.50
CA GLU A 53 12.63 -2.44 -10.79
C GLU A 53 11.65 -2.92 -11.87
N ARG A 54 11.21 -4.18 -11.77
CA ARG A 54 10.24 -4.83 -12.64
C ARG A 54 9.18 -5.47 -11.75
N LEU A 55 7.98 -4.91 -11.80
CA LEU A 55 6.82 -5.40 -11.05
C LEU A 55 5.93 -6.20 -12.01
N ASN A 56 5.56 -7.42 -11.64
CA ASN A 56 4.38 -8.04 -12.22
C ASN A 56 3.15 -7.47 -11.50
N LEU A 57 2.46 -6.56 -12.17
CA LEU A 57 1.40 -5.76 -11.55
C LEU A 57 0.19 -6.62 -11.15
N TYR A 58 -0.21 -7.55 -12.02
CA TYR A 58 -1.39 -8.39 -11.77
C TYR A 58 -1.14 -9.36 -10.62
N ASP A 59 0.01 -10.03 -10.58
CA ASP A 59 0.36 -10.91 -9.45
C ASP A 59 0.35 -10.15 -8.11
N ALA A 60 0.87 -8.92 -8.10
CA ALA A 60 0.90 -8.09 -6.89
C ALA A 60 -0.49 -7.61 -6.46
N VAL A 61 -1.34 -7.23 -7.42
CA VAL A 61 -2.74 -6.85 -7.13
C VAL A 61 -3.54 -8.07 -6.65
N ASP A 62 -3.32 -9.24 -7.23
CA ASP A 62 -3.98 -10.47 -6.81
C ASP A 62 -3.50 -10.93 -5.42
N GLN A 63 -2.23 -10.70 -5.07
CA GLN A 63 -1.74 -10.87 -3.71
C GLN A 63 -2.47 -9.93 -2.75
N ALA A 64 -2.48 -8.62 -3.03
CA ALA A 64 -3.16 -7.64 -2.21
C ALA A 64 -4.65 -7.98 -2.00
N LYS A 65 -5.35 -8.45 -3.05
CA LYS A 65 -6.76 -8.87 -2.95
C LYS A 65 -6.97 -10.08 -2.04
N ARG A 66 -6.11 -11.09 -2.14
CA ARG A 66 -6.22 -12.31 -1.30
C ARG A 66 -6.02 -11.99 0.18
N ASP A 67 -5.12 -11.06 0.48
CA ASP A 67 -4.67 -10.79 1.83
C ASP A 67 -5.41 -9.61 2.49
N ALA A 68 -6.26 -8.90 1.75
CA ALA A 68 -6.96 -7.69 2.22
C ALA A 68 -8.09 -7.92 3.22
N ASP A 69 -8.64 -9.14 3.33
CA ASP A 69 -9.84 -9.44 4.11
C ASP A 69 -10.97 -8.42 3.80
N LYS A 70 -11.32 -7.55 4.76
CA LYS A 70 -12.37 -6.51 4.61
C LYS A 70 -11.83 -5.12 4.24
N LYS A 71 -10.52 -4.99 4.01
CA LYS A 71 -9.87 -3.72 3.67
C LYS A 71 -9.81 -3.52 2.16
N LEU A 72 -9.57 -2.29 1.73
CA LEU A 72 -9.30 -1.98 0.32
C LEU A 72 -7.88 -2.45 -0.06
N PRO A 73 -7.72 -3.36 -1.05
CA PRO A 73 -6.41 -3.80 -1.50
C PRO A 73 -5.68 -2.70 -2.29
N ALA A 74 -4.45 -2.40 -1.89
CA ALA A 74 -3.61 -1.44 -2.59
C ALA A 74 -2.15 -1.90 -2.67
N VAL A 75 -1.59 -1.83 -3.88
CA VAL A 75 -0.16 -2.06 -4.14
C VAL A 75 0.54 -0.71 -4.14
N PHE A 76 1.47 -0.53 -3.20
CA PHE A 76 2.37 0.60 -3.14
C PHE A 76 3.70 0.17 -3.75
N HIS A 77 4.05 0.78 -4.88
CA HIS A 77 5.20 0.38 -5.68
C HIS A 77 6.14 1.54 -5.93
N ARG A 78 7.44 1.26 -5.87
CA ARG A 78 8.43 2.11 -6.52
C ARG A 78 9.67 1.40 -7.03
N LYS A 79 10.25 1.98 -8.07
CA LYS A 79 11.61 1.69 -8.55
C LYS A 79 12.65 2.52 -7.80
N ASN A 80 13.91 2.20 -7.98
CA ASN A 80 14.98 3.07 -7.49
C ASN A 80 14.90 4.45 -8.13
N ASN A 81 15.06 5.51 -7.32
CA ASN A 81 15.03 6.91 -7.75
C ASN A 81 13.73 7.38 -8.41
N CYS A 82 12.64 6.64 -8.19
CA CYS A 82 11.30 7.04 -8.60
C CYS A 82 10.42 7.33 -7.38
N GLU A 83 9.33 8.05 -7.64
CA GLU A 83 8.26 8.27 -6.67
C GLU A 83 7.52 6.97 -6.32
N TRP A 84 6.76 7.03 -5.22
CA TRP A 84 5.83 5.97 -4.86
C TRP A 84 4.54 6.11 -5.67
N LEU A 85 4.16 5.03 -6.34
CA LEU A 85 2.88 4.90 -7.02
C LEU A 85 1.97 3.98 -6.22
N VAL A 86 0.67 4.23 -6.31
CA VAL A 86 -0.37 3.35 -5.75
C VAL A 86 -1.16 2.75 -6.91
N THR A 87 -1.41 1.45 -6.85
CA THR A 87 -2.30 0.77 -7.79
C THR A 87 -3.38 0.03 -7.00
N MET A 88 -4.62 0.22 -7.42
CA MET A 88 -5.81 -0.39 -6.86
C MET A 88 -6.69 -0.90 -8.00
N PRO A 89 -7.54 -1.91 -7.80
CA PRO A 89 -8.55 -2.21 -8.80
C PRO A 89 -9.54 -1.03 -8.91
N LEU A 90 -10.05 -0.83 -10.12
CA LEU A 90 -10.77 0.40 -10.48
C LEU A 90 -11.99 0.68 -9.58
N GLU A 91 -12.74 -0.37 -9.22
CA GLU A 91 -13.91 -0.24 -8.36
C GLU A 91 -13.57 0.32 -6.97
N GLN A 92 -12.48 -0.17 -6.34
CA GLN A 92 -12.03 0.34 -5.04
C GLN A 92 -11.46 1.75 -5.14
N TRP A 93 -10.90 2.13 -6.29
CA TRP A 93 -10.49 3.51 -6.52
C TRP A 93 -11.70 4.45 -6.51
N PHE A 94 -12.82 4.05 -7.15
CA PHE A 94 -14.04 4.86 -7.13
C PHE A 94 -14.65 5.00 -5.74
N GLU A 95 -14.48 4.00 -4.85
CA GLU A 95 -14.88 4.14 -3.44
C GLU A 95 -14.20 5.31 -2.75
N ILE A 96 -12.89 5.51 -3.01
CA ILE A 96 -12.13 6.64 -2.44
C ILE A 96 -12.43 7.94 -3.21
N TYR A 97 -12.52 7.88 -4.54
CA TYR A 97 -12.72 9.06 -5.38
C TYR A 97 -14.03 9.79 -5.07
N ARG A 98 -15.11 9.04 -4.78
CA ARG A 98 -16.40 9.62 -4.39
C ARG A 98 -16.32 10.48 -3.12
N GLU A 99 -15.47 10.13 -2.17
CA GLU A 99 -15.26 10.96 -0.98
C GLU A 99 -14.56 12.29 -1.31
N TRP A 100 -13.60 12.26 -2.24
CA TRP A 100 -12.99 13.49 -2.74
C TRP A 100 -14.02 14.37 -3.48
N GLU A 101 -14.82 13.76 -4.35
CA GLU A 101 -15.89 14.41 -5.13
C GLU A 101 -16.93 15.07 -4.22
N ALA A 102 -17.44 14.35 -3.22
CA ALA A 102 -18.39 14.88 -2.24
C ALA A 102 -17.83 16.08 -1.46
N GLY A 103 -16.52 16.15 -1.29
CA GLY A 103 -15.83 17.30 -0.69
C GLY A 103 -15.78 18.55 -1.57
N GLN A 104 -16.05 18.45 -2.88
CA GLN A 104 -15.98 19.57 -3.83
C GLN A 104 -17.31 20.29 -4.04
N GLU A 105 -18.46 19.75 -3.62
CA GLU A 105 -19.80 20.34 -3.84
C GLU A 105 -20.09 21.61 -3.01
N LYS A 106 -19.08 22.45 -2.72
CA LYS A 106 -19.23 23.70 -1.95
C LYS A 106 -19.19 24.99 -2.75
N ASP A 107 -18.90 24.93 -4.04
CA ASP A 107 -18.82 26.13 -4.89
C ASP A 107 -19.74 26.00 -6.11
N VAL A 108 -21.05 26.15 -5.89
CA VAL A 108 -22.02 26.52 -6.93
C VAL A 108 -22.32 28.01 -6.82
#